data_AF-A0A5Q0GMW0-F1
#
_entry.id   AF-A0A5Q0GMW0-F1
#
_cell.length_a   1.000
_cell.length_b   1.000
_cell.length_c   1.000
_cell.angle_alpha   90.00
_cell.angle_beta   90.00
_cell.angle_gamma   90.00
#
_symmetry.space_group_name_H-M   'P 1'
#
loop_
_entity.id
_entity.type
_entity.pdbx_description
1 polymer ?
#
loop_
_entity_poly.entity_id
_entity_poly.type
_entity_poly.pdbx_seq_one_letter_code
_entity_poly.pdbx_strand_id
1 'polypeptide(L)' 'MSQEEKEKLFHTQLVKYGVRYEKAARVASILASGKSEEVFSEEEKQLVTEVCQQWLIGHKRHKQIVSSLTRIKS' A
#
# COMPACT_ATOMS: atom_id res chain seq x y z
N MET A 1 -15.08 -10.80 0.85
CA MET A 1 -14.01 -10.60 -0.14
C MET A 1 -13.12 -11.84 -0.16
N SER A 2 -12.99 -12.43 -1.34
CA SER A 2 -12.02 -13.47 -1.68
C SER A 2 -10.57 -12.96 -1.51
N GLN A 3 -9.61 -13.88 -1.44
CA GLN A 3 -8.19 -13.53 -1.39
C GLN A 3 -7.77 -12.72 -2.63
N GLU A 4 -8.26 -13.08 -3.81
CA GLU A 4 -7.96 -12.39 -5.06
C GLU A 4 -8.48 -10.93 -5.05
N GLU A 5 -9.68 -10.70 -4.52
CA GLU A 5 -10.23 -9.34 -4.35
C GLU A 5 -9.40 -8.51 -3.38
N LYS A 6 -8.94 -9.11 -2.26
CA LYS A 6 -8.05 -8.43 -1.30
C LYS A 6 -6.72 -8.06 -1.95
N GLU A 7 -6.12 -8.99 -2.70
CA GLU A 7 -4.86 -8.78 -3.39
C GLU A 7 -4.97 -7.63 -4.40
N LYS A 8 -6.00 -7.66 -5.25
CA LYS A 8 -6.30 -6.57 -6.19
C LYS A 8 -6.50 -5.23 -5.48
N LEU A 9 -7.20 -5.22 -4.36
CA LEU A 9 -7.41 -4.00 -3.57
C LEU A 9 -6.08 -3.44 -3.04
N PHE A 10 -5.28 -4.28 -2.37
CA PHE A 10 -3.99 -3.85 -1.83
C PHE A 10 -3.05 -3.37 -2.94
N HIS A 11 -2.92 -4.14 -4.02
CA HIS A 11 -2.08 -3.79 -5.16
C HIS A 11 -2.46 -2.42 -5.75
N THR A 12 -3.77 -2.21 -5.97
CA THR A 12 -4.29 -0.93 -6.47
C THR A 12 -3.96 0.23 -5.55
N GLN A 13 -4.17 0.07 -4.23
CA GLN A 13 -3.85 1.12 -3.27
C GLN A 13 -2.36 1.42 -3.23
N LEU A 14 -1.51 0.40 -3.23
CA LEU A 14 -0.06 0.56 -3.19
C LEU A 14 0.45 1.33 -4.43
N VAL A 15 0.03 0.90 -5.62
CA VAL A 15 0.42 1.57 -6.89
C VAL A 15 -0.12 2.99 -6.97
N LYS A 16 -1.38 3.22 -6.57
CA LYS A 16 -2.01 4.55 -6.61
C LYS A 16 -1.21 5.62 -5.87
N TYR A 17 -0.55 5.24 -4.78
CA TYR A 17 0.25 6.17 -3.97
C TYR A 17 1.76 6.07 -4.21
N GLY A 18 2.17 5.49 -5.35
CA GLY A 18 3.54 5.61 -5.87
C GLY A 18 4.48 4.46 -5.49
N VAL A 19 3.97 3.34 -4.96
CA VAL A 19 4.78 2.13 -4.80
C VAL A 19 4.99 1.49 -6.17
N ARG A 20 6.21 1.00 -6.43
CA ARG A 20 6.55 0.28 -7.68
C ARG A 20 5.66 -0.94 -7.88
N TYR A 21 5.20 -1.15 -9.11
CA TYR A 21 4.25 -2.19 -9.47
C TYR A 21 4.65 -3.59 -8.98
N GLU A 22 5.91 -3.98 -9.20
CA GLU A 22 6.40 -5.31 -8.81
C GLU A 22 6.44 -5.49 -7.28
N LYS A 23 6.88 -4.47 -6.55
CA LYS A 23 6.89 -4.47 -5.07
C LYS A 23 5.47 -4.50 -4.51
N ALA A 24 4.58 -3.71 -5.11
CA ALA A 24 3.18 -3.66 -4.74
C ALA A 24 2.51 -5.03 -4.92
N ALA A 25 2.79 -5.74 -6.02
CA ALA A 25 2.18 -7.04 -6.29
C ALA A 25 2.61 -8.08 -5.24
N ARG A 26 3.90 -8.12 -4.93
CA ARG A 26 4.45 -9.04 -3.93
C ARG A 26 3.87 -8.80 -2.54
N VAL A 27 3.83 -7.53 -2.09
CA VAL A 27 3.27 -7.18 -0.78
C VAL A 27 1.76 -7.36 -0.73
N ALA A 28 1.04 -7.07 -1.82
CA ALA A 28 -0.39 -7.30 -1.90
C ALA A 28 -0.74 -8.78 -1.69
N SER A 29 0.02 -9.70 -2.28
CA SER A 29 -0.20 -11.14 -2.09
C SER A 29 0.08 -11.57 -0.63
N ILE A 30 1.16 -11.05 -0.03
CA ILE A 30 1.50 -11.27 1.38
C ILE A 30 0.36 -10.80 2.30
N LEU A 31 -0.11 -9.56 2.13
CA LEU A 31 -1.18 -8.98 2.93
C LEU A 31 -2.54 -9.66 2.70
N ALA A 32 -2.83 -10.05 1.46
CA ALA A 32 -4.07 -10.73 1.09
C ALA A 32 -4.17 -12.14 1.70
N SER A 33 -3.03 -12.79 1.95
CA SER A 33 -2.96 -14.11 2.58
C SER A 33 -3.58 -14.14 3.99
N GLY A 34 -3.69 -12.98 4.65
CA GLY A 34 -4.29 -12.86 6.00
C GLY A 34 -3.51 -13.58 7.10
N LYS A 35 -2.28 -14.03 6.82
CA LYS A 35 -1.38 -14.60 7.82
C LYS A 35 -1.03 -13.53 8.86
N SER A 36 -0.86 -13.96 10.11
CA SER A 36 -0.31 -13.10 11.15
C SER A 36 1.11 -12.69 10.79
N GLU A 37 1.47 -11.45 11.11
CA GLU A 37 2.81 -10.90 10.86
C GLU A 37 3.91 -11.71 11.56
N GLU A 38 3.57 -12.42 12.64
CA GLU A 38 4.44 -13.36 13.35
C GLU A 38 4.92 -14.52 12.47
N VAL A 39 4.16 -14.88 11.42
CA VAL A 39 4.44 -15.99 10.50
C VAL A 39 5.30 -15.55 9.31
N PHE A 40 5.45 -14.24 9.10
CA PHE A 40 6.30 -13.74 8.03
C PHE A 40 7.78 -14.00 8.32
N SER A 41 8.49 -14.37 7.26
CA SER A 41 9.95 -14.32 7.25
C SER A 41 10.44 -12.90 7.50
N GLU A 42 11.69 -12.78 7.95
CA GLU A 42 12.28 -11.47 8.21
C GLU A 42 12.33 -10.61 6.94
N GLU A 43 12.59 -11.24 5.79
CA GLU A 43 12.58 -10.60 4.48
C GLU A 43 11.18 -10.10 4.08
N GLU A 44 10.13 -10.87 4.37
CA GLU A 44 8.75 -10.46 4.14
C GLU A 44 8.36 -9.28 5.04
N LYS A 45 8.73 -9.33 6.32
CA LYS A 45 8.48 -8.23 7.28
C LYS A 45 9.15 -6.93 6.83
N GLN A 46 10.42 -7.01 6.43
CA GLN A 46 11.17 -5.84 5.93
C GLN A 46 10.54 -5.30 4.65
N LEU A 47 10.16 -6.16 3.71
CA LEU A 47 9.53 -5.76 2.47
C LEU A 47 8.17 -5.09 2.69
N VAL A 48 7.31 -5.70 3.52
CA VAL A 48 6.01 -5.13 3.90
C VAL A 48 6.20 -3.78 4.57
N THR A 49 7.14 -3.68 5.51
CA THR A 49 7.45 -2.43 6.22
C THR A 49 7.88 -1.32 5.25
N GLU A 50 8.84 -1.61 4.36
CA GLU A 50 9.34 -0.66 3.36
C GLU A 50 8.20 -0.14 2.48
N VAL A 51 7.37 -1.05 1.96
CA VAL A 51 6.27 -0.72 1.05
C VAL A 51 5.18 0.09 1.76
N CYS A 52 4.81 -0.28 2.98
CA CYS A 52 3.83 0.45 3.78
C CYS A 52 4.33 1.86 4.12
N GLN A 53 5.62 2.04 4.43
CA GLN A 53 6.22 3.35 4.65
C GLN A 53 6.17 4.23 3.38
N GLN A 54 6.54 3.67 2.22
CA GLN A 54 6.45 4.36 0.93
C GLN A 54 5.02 4.79 0.63
N TRP A 55 4.06 3.88 0.79
CA TRP A 55 2.65 4.17 0.61
C TRP A 55 2.18 5.28 1.54
N LEU A 56 2.56 5.26 2.82
CA LEU A 56 2.16 6.28 3.80
C LEU A 56 2.66 7.68 3.41
N ILE A 57 3.90 7.78 2.91
CA ILE A 57 4.47 9.03 2.41
C ILE A 57 3.67 9.54 1.21
N GLY A 58 3.40 8.66 0.24
CA GLY A 58 2.61 9.00 -0.95
C GLY A 58 1.18 9.43 -0.62
N HIS A 59 0.53 8.70 0.29
CA HIS A 59 -0.82 8.99 0.77
C HIS A 59 -0.90 10.35 1.49
N LYS A 60 0.07 10.64 2.39
CA LYS A 60 0.16 11.95 3.06
C LYS A 60 0.31 13.09 2.05
N ARG A 61 1.20 12.92 1.06
CA ARG A 61 1.42 13.91 0.00
C ARG A 61 0.15 14.14 -0.83
N HIS A 62 -0.50 13.08 -1.26
CA HIS A 62 -1.77 13.17 -1.99
C HIS A 62 -2.83 13.91 -1.16
N LYS A 63 -2.98 13.57 0.13
CA LYS A 63 -3.92 14.25 1.04
C LYS A 63 -3.64 15.75 1.15
N GLN A 64 -2.37 16.14 1.26
CA GLN A 64 -1.98 17.55 1.30
C GLN A 64 -2.34 18.26 -0.01
N ILE A 65 -2.00 17.69 -1.17
CA ILE A 65 -2.33 18.25 -2.48
C ILE A 65 -3.83 18.46 -2.63
N VAL A 66 -4.63 17.43 -2.34
CA VAL A 66 -6.10 17.51 -2.42
C VAL A 66 -6.63 18.58 -1.49
N SER A 67 -6.17 18.63 -0.23
CA SER A 67 -6.58 19.66 0.72
C SER A 67 -6.28 21.08 0.23
N SER A 68 -5.11 21.30 -0.38
CA SER A 68 -4.73 22.59 -0.94
C SER A 68 -5.59 22.96 -2.14
N LEU A 69 -5.88 22.02 -3.03
CA LEU A 69 -6.75 22.25 -4.20
C LEU A 69 -8.18 22.62 -3.81
N THR A 70 -8.74 21.96 -2.78
CA THR A 70 -10.07 22.28 -2.28
C THR A 70 -10.13 23.70 -1.71
N ARG A 71 -9.05 24.16 -1.08
CA ARG A 71 -8.95 25.52 -0.52
C ARG A 71 -8.84 26.61 -1.60
N ILE A 72 -8.29 26.31 -2.77
CA ILE A 72 -8.16 27.26 -3.89
C ILE A 72 -9.49 27.45 -4.64
N LYS A 73 -10.37 26.44 -4.60
CA LYS A 73 -11.68 26.47 -5.27
C LYS A 73 -12.82 27.06 -4.43
N SER A 74 -12.55 27.42 -3.17
CA SER A 74 -13.49 28.06 -2.24
C SER A 74 -13.21 29.55 -2.13
#